data_AF-A0A938VK60-F1
#
_entry.id   AF-A0A938VK60-F1
#
_cell.length_a   1.000
_cell.length_b   1.000
_cell.length_c   1.000
_cell.angle_alpha   90.00
_cell.angle_beta   90.00
_cell.angle_gamma   90.00
#
_symmetry.space_group_name_H-M   'P 1'
#
loop_
_entity.id
_entity.type
_entity.pdbx_description
1 polymer ?
#
loop_
_entity_poly.entity_id
_entity_poly.type
_entity_poly.pdbx_seq_one_letter_code
_entity_poly.pdbx_strand_id
1 'polypeptide(L)'
;WGYYTLPILYGDDLVARLDPKLDRATNTLHILGFWLEDDAPNDSAFADALANGLKRFADMIGAAKIDLSGVKQTKLRAHLKRNIRL
;
A
#
# COMPACT_ATOMS: atom_id res chain seq x y z
N TRP A 1 -9.59 3.62 -20.08
CA TRP A 1 -8.61 2.77 -19.38
C TRP A 1 -8.78 3.02 -17.90
N GLY A 2 -9.48 2.12 -17.20
CA GLY A 2 -9.99 2.36 -15.85
C GLY A 2 -8.88 2.33 -14.80
N TYR A 3 -8.95 3.27 -13.86
CA TYR A 3 -8.21 3.17 -12.60
C TYR A 3 -8.87 2.05 -11.79
N TYR A 4 -8.08 1.08 -11.34
CA TYR A 4 -8.57 -0.03 -10.53
C TYR A 4 -8.20 0.20 -9.09
N THR A 5 -9.21 0.44 -8.26
CA THR A 5 -9.05 0.36 -6.82
C THR A 5 -8.85 -1.11 -6.45
N LEU A 6 -7.68 -1.45 -5.91
CA LEU A 6 -7.35 -2.80 -5.49
C LEU A 6 -7.81 -3.06 -4.06
N PRO A 7 -8.48 -4.19 -3.79
CA PRO A 7 -8.75 -4.64 -2.43
C PRO A 7 -7.47 -5.15 -1.76
N ILE A 8 -7.36 -4.91 -0.46
CA ILE A 8 -6.33 -5.47 0.42
C ILE A 8 -7.01 -6.43 1.38
N LEU A 9 -6.62 -7.69 1.28
CA LEU A 9 -7.09 -8.74 2.19
C LEU A 9 -6.06 -9.00 3.27
N TYR A 10 -6.52 -9.32 4.47
CA TYR A 10 -5.69 -9.80 5.58
C TYR A 10 -6.37 -11.01 6.23
N GLY A 11 -5.80 -12.20 6.01
CA GLY A 11 -6.55 -13.44 6.19
C GLY A 11 -7.68 -13.51 5.16
N ASP A 12 -8.91 -13.68 5.64
CA ASP A 12 -10.12 -13.78 4.81
C ASP A 12 -10.90 -12.46 4.75
N ASP A 13 -10.45 -11.42 5.46
CA ASP A 13 -11.15 -10.15 5.60
C ASP A 13 -10.65 -9.08 4.61
N LEU A 14 -11.58 -8.32 4.04
CA LEU A 14 -11.27 -7.09 3.32
C LEU A 14 -11.00 -5.98 4.33
N VAL A 15 -9.75 -5.56 4.46
CA VAL A 15 -9.34 -4.59 5.50
C VAL A 15 -8.98 -3.23 4.93
N ALA A 16 -8.71 -3.13 3.63
CA ALA A 16 -8.41 -1.85 3.00
C ALA A 16 -8.61 -1.88 1.48
N ARG A 17 -8.53 -0.69 0.88
CA ARG A 17 -8.51 -0.46 -0.56
C ARG A 17 -7.40 0.53 -0.89
N LEU A 18 -6.74 0.35 -2.03
CA LEU A 18 -5.75 1.28 -2.53
C LEU A 18 -5.96 1.58 -4.01
N ASP A 19 -5.65 2.80 -4.44
CA ASP A 19 -5.61 3.21 -5.85
C ASP A 19 -4.13 3.31 -6.30
N PRO A 20 -3.59 2.28 -6.97
CA PRO A 20 -2.20 2.25 -7.38
C PRO A 20 -2.03 2.80 -8.80
N LYS A 21 -0.94 3.53 -9.00
CA LYS A 21 -0.48 3.93 -10.32
C LYS A 21 1.01 3.70 -10.46
N LEU A 22 1.41 2.85 -11.40
CA LEU A 22 2.81 2.73 -11.79
C LEU A 22 3.17 3.85 -12.77
N ASP A 23 4.03 4.77 -12.35
CA ASP A 23 4.73 5.67 -13.26
C ASP A 23 5.95 4.95 -13.85
N ARG A 24 5.87 4.63 -15.14
CA ARG A 24 6.92 3.92 -15.87
C ARG A 24 8.12 4.79 -16.21
N ALA A 25 7.99 6.12 -16.19
CA ALA A 25 9.13 6.99 -16.46
C ALA A 25 10.10 7.03 -15.27
N THR A 26 9.56 6.97 -14.05
CA THR A 26 10.34 7.02 -12.80
C THR A 26 10.46 5.68 -12.08
N ASN A 27 9.77 4.64 -12.59
CA ASN A 27 9.57 3.35 -11.92
C ASN A 27 9.03 3.51 -10.49
N THR A 28 8.07 4.43 -10.31
CA THR A 28 7.46 4.70 -9.01
C THR A 28 6.03 4.18 -8.97
N LEU A 29 5.73 3.35 -7.97
CA LEU A 29 4.36 3.01 -7.60
C LEU A 29 3.79 4.12 -6.72
N HIS A 30 2.89 4.92 -7.26
CA HIS A 30 2.13 5.91 -6.51
C HIS A 30 0.90 5.26 -5.88
N ILE A 31 0.72 5.47 -4.58
CA ILE A 31 -0.54 5.22 -3.88
C ILE A 31 -1.33 6.53 -3.92
N LEU A 32 -2.25 6.67 -4.86
CA LEU A 32 -3.04 7.90 -5.07
C LEU A 32 -4.18 8.03 -4.04
N GLY A 33 -4.74 6.90 -3.63
CA GLY A 33 -5.76 6.80 -2.60
C GLY A 33 -5.55 5.55 -1.75
N PHE A 34 -5.91 5.66 -0.47
CA PHE A 34 -5.83 4.56 0.50
C PHE A 34 -6.94 4.71 1.53
N TRP A 35 -7.72 3.65 1.72
CA TRP A 35 -8.85 3.60 2.63
C TRP A 35 -8.75 2.33 3.46
N LEU A 36 -8.84 2.46 4.78
CA LEU A 36 -9.05 1.33 5.67
C LEU A 36 -10.56 1.08 5.74
N GLU A 37 -10.98 -0.17 5.81
CA GLU A 37 -12.35 -0.48 6.22
C GLU A 37 -12.51 -0.23 7.73
N ASP A 38 -13.74 -0.10 8.21
CA ASP A 38 -14.03 0.33 9.59
C ASP A 38 -13.50 -0.64 10.66
N ASP A 39 -13.41 -1.92 10.33
CA ASP A 39 -12.95 -3.03 11.18
C ASP A 39 -11.49 -3.43 10.92
N ALA A 40 -10.76 -2.66 10.12
CA ALA A 40 -9.36 -2.93 9.82
C ALA A 40 -8.52 -3.00 11.11
N PRO A 41 -7.67 -4.03 11.28
CA PRO A 41 -6.76 -4.11 12.41
C PRO A 41 -5.86 -2.87 12.49
N ASN A 42 -5.55 -2.42 13.70
CA ASN A 42 -4.73 -1.23 13.94
C ASN A 42 -3.43 -1.52 14.69
N ASP A 43 -3.05 -2.79 14.79
CA ASP A 43 -1.82 -3.23 15.44
C ASP A 43 -0.60 -3.19 14.50
N SER A 44 0.57 -3.40 15.09
CA SER A 44 1.83 -3.41 14.34
C SER A 44 1.96 -4.61 13.39
N ALA A 45 1.35 -5.75 13.72
CA ALA A 45 1.44 -6.95 12.90
C ALA A 45 0.75 -6.74 11.55
N PHE A 46 -0.43 -6.11 11.55
CA PHE A 46 -1.09 -5.68 10.32
C PHE A 46 -0.25 -4.66 9.54
N ALA A 47 0.31 -3.65 10.22
CA ALA A 47 1.12 -2.64 9.56
C ALA A 47 2.39 -3.24 8.91
N ASP A 48 3.01 -4.24 9.54
CA ASP A 48 4.15 -5.00 9.01
C ASP A 48 3.72 -5.88 7.81
N ALA A 49 2.58 -6.57 7.92
CA ALA A 49 2.04 -7.37 6.82
C ALA A 49 1.71 -6.51 5.60
N LEU A 50 1.11 -5.33 5.80
CA LEU A 50 0.82 -4.37 4.75
C LEU A 50 2.11 -3.86 4.08
N ALA A 51 3.14 -3.53 4.86
CA ALA A 51 4.44 -3.13 4.32
C ALA A 51 5.04 -4.21 3.41
N ASN A 52 5.02 -5.46 3.87
CA ASN A 52 5.50 -6.61 3.10
C ASN A 52 4.67 -6.86 1.84
N GLY A 53 3.34 -6.73 1.92
CA GLY A 53 2.43 -6.84 0.78
C GLY A 53 2.69 -5.78 -0.28
N LEU A 54 2.82 -4.52 0.13
CA LEU A 54 3.14 -3.40 -0.77
C LEU A 54 4.50 -3.57 -1.44
N LYS A 55 5.52 -4.03 -0.70
CA LYS A 55 6.83 -4.35 -1.27
C LYS A 55 6.71 -5.45 -2.33
N ARG A 56 6.06 -6.57 -2.01
CA ARG A 56 5.86 -7.68 -2.96
C ARG A 56 5.10 -7.23 -4.21
N PHE A 57 4.08 -6.38 -4.04
CA PHE A 57 3.33 -5.82 -5.16
C PHE A 57 4.21 -4.92 -6.03
N ALA A 58 4.99 -4.02 -5.44
CA ALA A 58 5.95 -3.19 -6.15
C ALA A 58 6.99 -4.03 -6.93
N ASP A 59 7.58 -5.04 -6.29
CA ASP A 59 8.52 -5.97 -6.91
C ASP A 59 7.87 -6.69 -8.11
N MET A 60 6.64 -7.19 -7.96
CA MET A 60 5.90 -7.91 -9.00
C MET A 60 5.62 -7.06 -10.24
N ILE A 61 5.35 -5.76 -10.07
CA ILE A 61 5.07 -4.84 -11.18
C ILE A 61 6.31 -4.06 -11.67
N GLY A 62 7.49 -4.32 -11.09
CA GLY A 62 8.76 -3.70 -11.47
C GLY A 62 8.94 -2.25 -10.99
N ALA A 63 8.29 -1.86 -9.90
CA ALA A 63 8.49 -0.54 -9.30
C ALA A 63 9.77 -0.51 -8.44
N ALA A 64 10.63 0.48 -8.66
CA ALA A 64 11.85 0.71 -7.88
C ALA A 64 11.60 1.60 -6.64
N LYS A 65 10.46 2.31 -6.60
CA LYS A 65 10.07 3.22 -5.52
C LYS A 65 8.58 3.10 -5.24
N ILE A 66 8.19 3.40 -4.01
CA ILE A 66 6.78 3.58 -3.64
C ILE A 66 6.59 4.98 -3.06
N ASP A 67 5.64 5.72 -3.63
CA ASP A 67 5.15 6.98 -3.08
C ASP A 67 3.89 6.74 -2.26
N LEU A 68 4.03 6.91 -0.94
CA LEU A 68 2.98 6.71 0.05
C LEU A 68 2.21 8.00 0.39
N SER A 69 2.34 9.07 -0.42
CA SER A 69 1.72 10.37 -0.15
C SER A 69 0.19 10.29 0.01
N GLY A 70 -0.49 9.41 -0.74
CA GLY A 70 -1.93 9.17 -0.62
C GLY A 70 -2.40 8.40 0.63
N VAL A 71 -1.48 7.82 1.42
CA VAL A 71 -1.81 7.22 2.73
C VAL A 71 -1.94 8.35 3.76
N LYS A 72 -3.18 8.67 4.14
CA LYS A 72 -3.48 9.81 5.03
C LYS A 72 -3.24 9.51 6.51
N GLN A 73 -3.28 8.24 6.92
CA GLN A 73 -3.07 7.83 8.31
C GLN A 73 -1.58 8.00 8.68
N THR A 74 -1.24 9.11 9.34
CA THR A 74 0.16 9.51 9.59
C THR A 74 1.00 8.44 10.29
N LYS A 75 0.45 7.78 11.32
CA LYS A 75 1.15 6.71 12.05
C LYS A 75 1.45 5.52 11.15
N LEU A 76 0.44 5.06 10.39
CA LEU A 76 0.59 3.96 9.44
C LEU A 76 1.59 4.32 8.34
N ARG A 77 1.47 5.50 7.72
CA ARG A 77 2.40 5.95 6.69
C ARG A 77 3.85 6.01 7.20
N ALA A 78 4.08 6.48 8.42
CA ALA A 78 5.41 6.49 9.04
C ALA A 78 5.95 5.06 9.24
N HIS A 79 5.10 4.14 9.70
CA HIS A 79 5.44 2.72 9.84
C HIS A 79 5.81 2.08 8.51
N LEU A 80 4.99 2.29 7.47
CA LEU A 80 5.25 1.80 6.11
C LEU A 80 6.58 2.33 5.57
N LYS A 81 6.84 3.65 5.71
CA LYS A 81 8.10 4.27 5.26
C LYS A 81 9.34 3.66 5.93
N ARG A 82 9.23 3.25 7.20
CA ARG A 82 10.34 2.65 7.95
C ARG A 82 10.61 1.21 7.54
N ASN A 83 9.56 0.46 7.20
CA ASN A 83 9.64 -1.00 7.01
C ASN A 83 9.66 -1.44 5.55
N ILE A 84 9.24 -0.59 4.60
CA ILE A 84 9.44 -0.85 3.18
C ILE A 84 10.87 -0.50 2.79
N ARG A 85 11.60 -1.49 2.27
CA ARG A 85 12.90 -1.33 1.62
C ARG A 85 12.81 -1.97 0.24
N LEU A 86 12.97 -1.17 -0.82
CA LEU A 86 13.03 -1.63 -2.22
C LEU A 86 14.48 -1.68 -2.67
#